data_AF-A0A8A5P5M3-F1
#
_entry.id   AF-A0A8A5P5M3-F1
#
_cell.length_a   1.000
_cell.length_b   1.000
_cell.length_c   1.000
_cell.angle_alpha   90.00
_cell.angle_beta   90.00
_cell.angle_gamma   90.00
#
_symmetry.space_group_name_H-M   'P 1'
#
loop_
_entity.id
_entity.type
_entity.pdbx_description
1 polymer ?
#
loop_
_entity_poly.entity_id
_entity_poly.type
_entity_poly.pdbx_seq_one_letter_code
_entity_poly.pdbx_strand_id
1 'polypeptide(L)'
;MTQYVLAFWNVENLFAPEGYPAREPWIAERLKNDLKGWTEDLFKTKLRQLGLIIRQIGGAGPDLLGVCEVENRFVLETLAEHLNDLMPERAYRVVHADSSKDQRGIDTAFIYDSKKLLINETEIFSHFVMRRTGTRDITQCTFITKGGRQLIALSNHWPSRSGGAVESAGFRMTAGETLGYWHQRIREEKGNDIAVVAFGDFNDDPSDASLRYHANSTRERDDVESSQSAMFYNLTWNYLRQQVVDSVGTARTIYGTLYFNGDANIFDQILVSRSLLTGSSGFAVREETAKIEAIAAMVSHSKNEGPIRFGLSKGDAVKNVNLGGFSDHFPVSVIIEEADAIV
;
A
#
# COMPACT_ATOMS: atom_id res chain seq x y z
N MET A 1 -22.49 -2.07 -14.32
CA MET A 1 -21.62 -1.93 -13.13
C MET A 1 -20.18 -1.76 -13.58
N THR A 2 -19.56 -0.65 -13.20
CA THR A 2 -18.15 -0.35 -13.51
C THR A 2 -17.25 -0.97 -12.44
N GLN A 3 -16.18 -1.64 -12.86
CA GLN A 3 -15.22 -2.27 -11.95
C GLN A 3 -13.98 -1.39 -11.75
N TYR A 4 -13.50 -1.37 -10.51
CA TYR A 4 -12.26 -0.71 -10.11
C TYR A 4 -11.33 -1.70 -9.41
N VAL A 5 -10.09 -1.80 -9.88
CA VAL A 5 -9.01 -2.55 -9.23
C VAL A 5 -8.33 -1.64 -8.21
N LEU A 6 -8.47 -1.94 -6.94
CA LEU A 6 -7.76 -1.28 -5.85
C LEU A 6 -6.58 -2.16 -5.42
N ALA A 7 -5.41 -1.57 -5.25
CA ALA A 7 -4.21 -2.29 -4.86
C ALA A 7 -3.37 -1.52 -3.87
N PHE A 8 -2.51 -2.24 -3.15
CA PHE A 8 -1.45 -1.67 -2.33
C PHE A 8 -0.14 -2.41 -2.57
N TRP A 9 0.99 -1.69 -2.53
CA TRP A 9 2.31 -2.31 -2.56
C TRP A 9 3.35 -1.50 -1.78
N ASN A 10 4.04 -2.13 -0.81
CA ASN A 10 5.32 -1.62 -0.34
C ASN A 10 6.37 -1.81 -1.46
N VAL A 11 6.87 -0.70 -2.01
CA VAL A 11 7.77 -0.73 -3.17
C VAL A 11 9.24 -0.96 -2.79
N GLU A 12 9.54 -1.24 -1.53
CA GLU A 12 10.88 -1.43 -0.97
C GLU A 12 11.82 -0.27 -1.32
N ASN A 13 11.77 0.78 -0.51
CA ASN A 13 12.70 1.91 -0.51
C ASN A 13 12.99 2.51 -1.90
N LEU A 14 11.96 3.07 -2.53
CA LEU A 14 12.12 3.82 -3.78
C LEU A 14 12.75 5.19 -3.50
N PHE A 15 14.08 5.21 -3.46
CA PHE A 15 14.89 6.42 -3.29
C PHE A 15 15.27 7.06 -4.62
N ALA A 16 15.36 8.39 -4.62
CA ALA A 16 15.97 9.14 -5.70
C ALA A 16 17.45 8.74 -5.82
N PRO A 17 18.08 8.92 -6.99
CA PRO A 17 19.49 8.63 -7.17
C PRO A 17 20.40 9.27 -6.11
N GLU A 18 21.53 8.64 -5.82
CA GLU A 18 22.60 9.23 -5.00
C GLU A 18 22.99 10.60 -5.57
N GLY A 19 23.09 11.62 -4.71
CA GLY A 19 23.42 12.98 -5.15
C GLY A 19 22.27 13.77 -5.78
N TYR A 20 21.02 13.27 -5.76
CA TYR A 20 19.85 14.04 -6.20
C TYR A 20 19.81 15.45 -5.54
N PRO A 21 19.86 16.54 -6.32
CA PRO A 21 20.16 17.88 -5.79
C PRO A 21 19.03 18.48 -4.95
N ALA A 22 17.78 18.08 -5.18
CA ALA A 22 16.63 18.58 -4.42
C ALA A 22 16.26 17.68 -3.23
N ARG A 23 17.13 16.75 -2.83
CA ARG A 23 16.96 15.99 -1.60
C ARG A 23 17.14 16.92 -0.40
N GLU A 24 16.22 16.83 0.56
CA GLU A 24 16.31 17.62 1.79
C GLU A 24 17.65 17.39 2.52
N PRO A 25 18.35 18.45 2.98
CA PRO A 25 19.71 18.32 3.50
C PRO A 25 19.86 17.31 4.64
N TRP A 26 18.89 17.25 5.55
CA TRP A 26 18.92 16.33 6.68
C TRP A 26 18.64 14.87 6.25
N ILE A 27 17.83 14.65 5.21
CA ILE A 27 17.64 13.33 4.57
C ILE A 27 18.93 12.92 3.87
N ALA A 28 19.54 13.83 3.12
CA ALA A 28 20.79 13.60 2.40
C ALA A 28 21.91 13.15 3.35
N GLU A 29 22.07 13.81 4.49
CA GLU A 29 23.06 13.39 5.50
C GLU A 29 22.73 12.03 6.11
N ARG A 30 21.45 11.78 6.43
CA ARG A 30 21.00 10.51 7.00
C ARG A 30 21.21 9.32 6.06
N LEU A 31 20.94 9.51 4.77
CA LEU A 31 20.98 8.45 3.75
C LEU A 31 22.33 8.35 3.03
N LYS A 32 23.28 9.25 3.30
CA LYS A 32 24.57 9.35 2.59
C LYS A 32 25.33 8.03 2.47
N ASN A 33 25.43 7.28 3.57
CA ASN A 33 26.13 6.00 3.56
C ASN A 33 25.25 4.86 3.01
N ASP A 34 23.94 5.01 3.13
CA ASP A 34 22.97 3.98 2.74
C ASP A 34 22.75 3.95 1.22
N LEU A 35 22.86 5.11 0.55
CA LEU A 35 22.70 5.27 -0.89
C LEU A 35 24.02 5.20 -1.68
N LYS A 36 25.13 4.78 -1.06
CA LYS A 36 26.42 4.75 -1.73
C LYS A 36 26.38 3.81 -2.94
N GLY A 37 26.57 4.37 -4.14
CA GLY A 37 26.49 3.64 -5.40
C GLY A 37 25.08 3.43 -5.92
N TRP A 38 24.05 4.05 -5.32
CA TRP A 38 22.67 4.07 -5.83
C TRP A 38 22.58 5.00 -7.04
N THR A 39 23.06 4.54 -8.19
CA THR A 39 23.14 5.34 -9.41
C THR A 39 21.77 5.56 -10.08
N GLU A 40 21.72 6.53 -11.00
CA GLU A 40 20.60 6.74 -11.91
C GLU A 40 20.18 5.45 -12.64
N ASP A 41 21.13 4.62 -13.05
CA ASP A 41 20.85 3.36 -13.75
C ASP A 41 20.18 2.32 -12.86
N LEU A 42 20.57 2.24 -11.58
CA LEU A 42 19.92 1.36 -10.60
C LEU A 42 18.51 1.86 -10.27
N PHE A 43 18.34 3.17 -10.08
CA PHE A 43 17.02 3.79 -9.91
C PHE A 43 16.09 3.47 -11.10
N LYS A 44 16.55 3.68 -12.34
CA LYS A 44 15.79 3.29 -13.54
C LYS A 44 15.52 1.79 -13.61
N THR A 45 16.44 0.96 -13.14
CA THR A 45 16.24 -0.49 -13.07
C THR A 45 15.14 -0.86 -12.08
N LYS A 46 15.12 -0.24 -10.89
CA LYS A 46 14.04 -0.38 -9.91
C LYS A 46 12.69 0.02 -10.52
N LEU A 47 12.60 1.18 -11.18
CA LEU A 47 11.37 1.63 -11.84
C LEU A 47 10.86 0.61 -12.86
N ARG A 48 11.74 0.05 -13.71
CA ARG A 48 11.37 -1.00 -14.67
C ARG A 48 10.83 -2.24 -13.98
N GLN A 49 11.47 -2.69 -12.90
CA GLN A 49 11.02 -3.87 -12.16
C GLN A 49 9.66 -3.64 -11.51
N LEU A 50 9.46 -2.49 -10.84
CA LEU A 50 8.15 -2.12 -10.29
C LEU A 50 7.08 -2.06 -11.39
N GLY A 51 7.39 -1.43 -12.53
CA GLY A 51 6.46 -1.30 -13.67
C GLY A 51 6.03 -2.65 -14.26
N LEU A 52 6.94 -3.63 -14.35
CA LEU A 52 6.64 -4.99 -14.82
C LEU A 52 5.59 -5.69 -13.96
N ILE A 53 5.59 -5.46 -12.65
CA ILE A 53 4.61 -6.03 -11.73
C ILE A 53 3.31 -5.22 -11.76
N ILE A 54 3.41 -3.90 -11.62
CA ILE A 54 2.22 -3.02 -11.54
C ILE A 54 1.31 -3.20 -12.74
N ARG A 55 1.85 -3.30 -13.97
CA ARG A 55 1.02 -3.48 -15.18
C ARG A 55 0.20 -4.78 -15.20
N GLN A 56 0.58 -5.78 -14.38
CA GLN A 56 -0.08 -7.08 -14.32
C GLN A 56 -1.07 -7.20 -13.15
N ILE A 57 -1.01 -6.29 -12.17
CA ILE A 57 -1.97 -6.24 -11.06
C ILE A 57 -3.39 -6.09 -11.62
N GLY A 58 -4.32 -6.92 -11.15
CA GLY A 58 -5.69 -6.96 -11.68
C GLY A 58 -5.80 -7.28 -13.18
N GLY A 59 -4.73 -7.77 -13.82
CA GLY A 59 -4.67 -8.15 -15.24
C GLY A 59 -4.28 -7.02 -16.22
N ALA A 60 -4.48 -5.75 -15.86
CA ALA A 60 -4.21 -4.62 -16.74
C ALA A 60 -3.72 -3.36 -16.00
N GLY A 61 -3.20 -3.51 -14.79
CA GLY A 61 -2.84 -2.43 -13.89
C GLY A 61 -3.98 -2.00 -12.96
N PRO A 62 -3.65 -1.43 -11.79
CA PRO A 62 -4.64 -0.97 -10.83
C PRO A 62 -5.27 0.36 -11.27
N ASP A 63 -6.50 0.61 -10.85
CA ASP A 63 -7.16 1.91 -11.01
C ASP A 63 -6.78 2.87 -9.88
N LEU A 64 -6.55 2.31 -8.68
CA LEU A 64 -5.98 2.98 -7.52
C LEU A 64 -4.90 2.09 -6.90
N LEU A 65 -3.69 2.62 -6.75
CA LEU A 65 -2.56 1.96 -6.12
C LEU A 65 -2.06 2.78 -4.94
N GLY A 66 -2.24 2.27 -3.73
CA GLY A 66 -1.49 2.75 -2.58
C GLY A 66 -0.05 2.25 -2.63
N VAL A 67 0.89 3.11 -2.24
CA VAL A 67 2.29 2.73 -2.09
C VAL A 67 2.84 3.25 -0.78
N CYS A 68 3.88 2.59 -0.28
CA CYS A 68 4.73 3.12 0.78
C CYS A 68 6.21 2.89 0.46
N GLU A 69 7.08 3.49 1.27
CA GLU A 69 8.52 3.48 1.06
C GLU A 69 8.98 4.28 -0.16
N VAL A 70 8.32 5.41 -0.41
CA VAL A 70 8.62 6.33 -1.51
C VAL A 70 9.32 7.57 -0.96
N GLU A 71 10.52 7.91 -1.43
CA GLU A 71 11.30 9.00 -0.82
C GLU A 71 10.60 10.36 -0.86
N ASN A 72 10.02 10.71 -2.00
CA ASN A 72 9.45 12.02 -2.27
C ASN A 72 8.58 12.01 -3.54
N ARG A 73 7.95 13.15 -3.82
CA ARG A 73 7.16 13.37 -5.04
C ARG A 73 7.92 13.07 -6.35
N PHE A 74 9.20 13.42 -6.45
CA PHE A 74 9.97 13.22 -7.68
C PHE A 74 10.04 11.74 -8.09
N VAL A 75 10.36 10.85 -7.16
CA VAL A 75 10.42 9.41 -7.48
C VAL A 75 9.05 8.82 -7.82
N LEU A 76 8.00 9.34 -7.18
CA LEU A 76 6.62 8.89 -7.40
C LEU A 76 6.13 9.32 -8.79
N GLU A 77 6.38 10.57 -9.17
CA GLU A 77 6.06 11.11 -10.50
C GLU A 77 6.87 10.38 -11.58
N THR A 78 8.16 10.13 -11.36
CA THR A 78 8.99 9.36 -12.30
C THR A 78 8.46 7.94 -12.49
N LEU A 79 7.97 7.28 -11.42
CA LEU A 79 7.32 5.98 -11.55
C LEU A 79 6.00 6.08 -12.32
N ALA A 80 5.17 7.07 -12.04
CA ALA A 80 3.91 7.27 -12.77
C ALA A 80 4.13 7.55 -14.26
N GLU A 81 5.14 8.36 -14.61
CA GLU A 81 5.57 8.60 -15.99
C GLU A 81 6.01 7.29 -16.66
N HIS A 82 6.86 6.51 -16.00
CA HIS A 82 7.26 5.20 -16.52
C HIS A 82 6.07 4.25 -16.75
N LEU A 83 5.09 4.26 -15.85
CA LEU A 83 3.86 3.47 -16.02
C LEU A 83 3.01 3.97 -17.19
N ASN A 84 2.94 5.28 -17.43
CA ASN A 84 2.22 5.87 -18.57
C ASN A 84 2.86 5.48 -19.90
N ASP A 85 4.19 5.42 -19.97
CA ASP A 85 4.91 4.91 -21.15
C ASP A 85 4.63 3.42 -21.38
N LEU A 86 4.54 2.64 -20.31
CA LEU A 86 4.34 1.19 -20.34
C LEU A 86 2.89 0.77 -20.65
N MET A 87 1.93 1.62 -20.30
CA MET A 87 0.48 1.40 -20.41
C MET A 87 -0.22 2.64 -20.99
N PRO A 88 -0.10 2.90 -22.31
CA PRO A 88 -0.65 4.12 -22.95
C PRO A 88 -2.18 4.23 -22.86
N GLU A 89 -2.88 3.13 -22.60
CA GLU A 89 -4.32 3.09 -22.33
C GLU A 89 -4.70 3.68 -20.97
N ARG A 90 -3.73 3.88 -20.05
CA ARG A 90 -3.90 4.50 -18.72
C ARG A 90 -3.50 5.98 -18.75
N ALA A 91 -3.80 6.72 -17.68
CA ALA A 91 -3.17 8.01 -17.39
C ALA A 91 -2.95 8.16 -15.88
N TYR A 92 -1.88 7.55 -15.39
CA TYR A 92 -1.49 7.59 -14.00
C TYR A 92 -1.08 9.00 -13.57
N ARG A 93 -1.66 9.43 -12.45
CA ARG A 93 -1.31 10.63 -11.69
C ARG A 93 -1.06 10.24 -10.24
N VAL A 94 -0.43 11.14 -9.49
CA VAL A 94 0.03 10.84 -8.13
C VAL A 94 -0.70 11.69 -7.10
N VAL A 95 -0.84 11.14 -5.88
CA VAL A 95 -1.19 11.88 -4.67
C VAL A 95 -0.06 11.69 -3.68
N HIS A 96 0.59 12.79 -3.33
CA HIS A 96 1.64 12.85 -2.33
C HIS A 96 1.25 13.96 -1.36
N ALA A 97 1.01 13.61 -0.10
CA ALA A 97 0.74 14.60 0.94
C ALA A 97 2.08 15.22 1.34
N ASP A 98 2.36 16.44 0.88
CA ASP A 98 3.59 17.14 1.27
C ASP A 98 3.47 17.59 2.73
N SER A 99 3.85 16.73 3.67
CA SER A 99 3.94 17.06 5.07
C SER A 99 5.23 17.86 5.30
N SER A 100 5.11 19.19 5.28
CA SER A 100 6.21 20.13 5.61
C SER A 100 6.76 19.98 7.06
N LYS A 101 6.34 18.95 7.78
CA LYS A 101 6.70 18.60 9.16
C LYS A 101 7.28 17.18 9.27
N ASP A 102 7.31 16.39 8.20
CA ASP A 102 7.82 15.03 8.30
C ASP A 102 9.34 15.00 8.38
N GLN A 103 9.81 14.51 9.52
CA GLN A 103 11.22 14.25 9.80
C GLN A 103 11.63 12.84 9.32
N ARG A 104 10.98 12.29 8.29
CA ARG A 104 11.40 11.06 7.59
C ARG A 104 11.21 11.19 6.07
N GLY A 105 12.05 10.50 5.31
CA GLY A 105 12.13 10.55 3.83
C GLY A 105 11.71 9.24 3.17
N ILE A 106 10.60 8.65 3.61
CA ILE A 106 9.90 7.54 2.95
C ILE A 106 8.41 7.57 3.31
N ASP A 107 7.58 8.02 2.38
CA ASP A 107 6.19 8.40 2.60
C ASP A 107 5.20 7.32 2.11
N THR A 108 3.97 7.41 2.60
CA THR A 108 2.82 6.72 2.01
C THR A 108 2.23 7.63 0.93
N ALA A 109 1.78 7.06 -0.19
CA ALA A 109 1.26 7.84 -1.31
C ALA A 109 0.26 7.03 -2.13
N PHE A 110 -0.31 7.65 -3.16
CA PHE A 110 -1.14 6.97 -4.15
C PHE A 110 -0.68 7.26 -5.58
N ILE A 111 -0.87 6.27 -6.45
CA ILE A 111 -0.88 6.41 -7.90
C ILE A 111 -2.28 6.00 -8.38
N TYR A 112 -2.93 6.79 -9.23
CA TYR A 112 -4.30 6.52 -9.68
C TYR A 112 -4.48 6.80 -11.17
N ASP A 113 -5.37 6.05 -11.82
CA ASP A 113 -5.70 6.25 -13.24
C ASP A 113 -6.71 7.39 -13.39
N SER A 114 -6.23 8.55 -13.85
CA SER A 114 -7.04 9.76 -14.01
C SER A 114 -8.11 9.67 -15.11
N LYS A 115 -8.05 8.65 -15.96
CA LYS A 115 -9.13 8.31 -16.90
C LYS A 115 -10.36 7.79 -16.18
N LYS A 116 -10.21 7.18 -14.99
CA LYS A 116 -11.30 6.60 -14.20
C LYS A 116 -11.63 7.36 -12.93
N LEU A 117 -10.61 7.90 -12.25
CA LEU A 117 -10.74 8.57 -10.98
C LEU A 117 -10.32 10.04 -11.06
N LEU A 118 -11.02 10.89 -10.33
CA LEU A 118 -10.60 12.25 -9.98
C LEU A 118 -10.23 12.26 -8.49
N ILE A 119 -9.55 13.31 -8.05
CA ILE A 119 -9.27 13.54 -6.62
C ILE A 119 -9.93 14.82 -6.17
N ASN A 120 -10.33 14.88 -4.91
CA ASN A 120 -10.63 16.14 -4.26
C ASN A 120 -9.35 16.70 -3.64
N GLU A 121 -8.73 17.68 -4.31
CA GLU A 121 -7.44 18.26 -3.89
C GLU A 121 -7.50 18.94 -2.51
N THR A 122 -8.68 19.35 -2.04
CA THR A 122 -8.85 19.93 -0.69
C THR A 122 -9.05 18.88 0.39
N GLU A 123 -9.14 17.60 0.03
CA GLU A 123 -9.36 16.46 0.94
C GLU A 123 -8.23 15.42 0.86
N ILE A 124 -7.00 15.94 0.78
CA ILE A 124 -5.77 15.17 0.94
C ILE A 124 -5.21 15.49 2.33
N PHE A 125 -5.04 14.47 3.16
CA PHE A 125 -4.59 14.66 4.54
C PHE A 125 -3.43 13.72 4.86
N SER A 126 -2.50 14.22 5.67
CA SER A 126 -1.44 13.45 6.31
C SER A 126 -1.79 13.33 7.78
N HIS A 127 -2.13 12.13 8.23
CA HIS A 127 -2.57 11.90 9.61
C HIS A 127 -1.40 11.49 10.49
N PHE A 128 -0.93 12.43 11.30
CA PHE A 128 0.17 12.23 12.23
C PHE A 128 -0.17 11.24 13.35
N VAL A 129 0.61 10.17 13.44
CA VAL A 129 0.59 9.25 14.58
C VAL A 129 1.43 9.86 15.70
N MET A 130 0.80 10.35 16.79
CA MET A 130 1.51 11.08 17.86
C MET A 130 2.48 10.20 18.67
N ARG A 131 3.77 10.61 18.75
CA ARG A 131 4.82 10.01 19.61
C ARG A 131 5.91 11.00 20.04
N ARG A 132 6.78 10.59 20.97
CA ARG A 132 8.02 11.32 21.36
C ARG A 132 9.07 11.44 20.23
N THR A 133 9.00 10.58 19.21
CA THR A 133 9.83 10.63 18.00
C THR A 133 8.92 10.43 16.79
N GLY A 134 9.07 11.25 15.74
CA GLY A 134 8.15 11.28 14.60
C GLY A 134 7.94 9.93 13.93
N THR A 135 6.69 9.62 13.58
CA THR A 135 6.30 8.37 12.92
C THR A 135 5.50 8.63 11.66
N ARG A 136 5.45 7.60 10.81
CA ARG A 136 4.84 7.56 9.49
C ARG A 136 3.38 8.00 9.51
N ASP A 137 3.04 8.90 8.60
CA ASP A 137 1.69 9.40 8.43
C ASP A 137 0.83 8.38 7.67
N ILE A 138 -0.47 8.38 8.00
CA ILE A 138 -1.49 7.72 7.18
C ILE A 138 -1.94 8.75 6.14
N THR A 139 -1.67 8.48 4.86
CA THR A 139 -2.13 9.37 3.78
C THR A 139 -3.57 9.06 3.45
N GLN A 140 -4.43 10.07 3.59
CA GLN A 140 -5.84 10.02 3.17
C GLN A 140 -6.02 10.79 1.86
N CYS A 141 -6.83 10.24 0.96
CA CYS A 141 -7.33 10.98 -0.21
C CYS A 141 -8.76 10.59 -0.53
N THR A 142 -9.60 11.57 -0.85
CA THR A 142 -10.93 11.35 -1.44
C THR A 142 -10.80 11.23 -2.96
N PHE A 143 -11.09 10.04 -3.49
CA PHE A 143 -11.22 9.77 -4.92
C PHE A 143 -12.69 9.89 -5.35
N ILE A 144 -12.91 10.35 -6.58
CA ILE A 144 -14.25 10.57 -7.16
C ILE A 144 -14.32 9.84 -8.49
N THR A 145 -15.31 8.96 -8.67
CA THR A 145 -15.52 8.27 -9.96
C THR A 145 -16.10 9.20 -11.00
N LYS A 146 -16.10 8.78 -12.27
CA LYS A 146 -16.83 9.49 -13.33
C LYS A 146 -18.35 9.53 -13.08
N GLY A 147 -18.88 8.58 -12.31
CA GLY A 147 -20.26 8.59 -11.82
C GLY A 147 -20.52 9.55 -10.66
N GLY A 148 -19.48 10.24 -10.14
CA GLY A 148 -19.58 11.23 -9.07
C GLY A 148 -19.57 10.65 -7.65
N ARG A 149 -19.39 9.34 -7.48
CA ARG A 149 -19.32 8.71 -6.16
C ARG A 149 -17.95 8.87 -5.52
N GLN A 150 -17.94 9.03 -4.20
CA GLN A 150 -16.72 9.23 -3.42
C GLN A 150 -16.23 7.92 -2.81
N LEU A 151 -14.94 7.65 -2.94
CA LEU A 151 -14.20 6.59 -2.26
C LEU A 151 -13.05 7.24 -1.49
N ILE A 152 -13.04 7.10 -0.17
CA ILE A 152 -11.94 7.60 0.67
C ILE A 152 -10.95 6.47 0.88
N ALA A 153 -9.70 6.69 0.48
CA ALA A 153 -8.63 5.72 0.65
C ALA A 153 -7.63 6.19 1.70
N LEU A 154 -7.15 5.26 2.52
CA LEU A 154 -6.16 5.44 3.57
C LEU A 154 -4.96 4.52 3.29
N SER A 155 -3.80 5.07 2.96
CA SER A 155 -2.55 4.33 2.75
C SER A 155 -1.75 4.29 4.05
N ASN A 156 -1.37 3.10 4.50
CA ASN A 156 -0.73 2.86 5.79
C ASN A 156 0.69 2.29 5.60
N HIS A 157 1.62 2.75 6.44
CA HIS A 157 2.89 2.08 6.67
C HIS A 157 3.24 2.20 8.15
N TRP A 158 3.04 1.14 8.90
CA TRP A 158 3.17 1.16 10.35
C TRP A 158 4.61 0.92 10.80
N PRO A 159 4.95 1.17 12.08
CA PRO A 159 6.30 0.94 12.59
C PRO A 159 6.77 -0.50 12.44
N SER A 160 7.99 -0.67 11.91
CA SER A 160 8.60 -1.98 11.73
C SER A 160 8.81 -2.74 13.05
N ARG A 161 8.78 -4.08 12.96
CA ARG A 161 9.16 -5.01 14.03
C ARG A 161 10.68 -5.08 14.27
N SER A 162 11.52 -4.40 13.49
CA SER A 162 12.99 -4.54 13.51
C SER A 162 13.66 -4.18 14.84
N GLY A 163 13.03 -3.35 15.68
CA GLY A 163 13.47 -3.09 17.06
C GLY A 163 13.07 -4.17 18.07
N GLY A 164 12.41 -5.24 17.62
CA GLY A 164 11.76 -6.23 18.47
C GLY A 164 10.24 -6.05 18.43
N ALA A 165 9.51 -7.13 18.18
CA ALA A 165 8.05 -7.10 18.02
C ALA A 165 7.33 -6.55 19.27
N VAL A 166 7.83 -6.86 20.48
CA VAL A 166 7.29 -6.39 21.76
C VAL A 166 7.53 -4.90 21.97
N GLU A 167 8.75 -4.42 21.72
CA GLU A 167 9.11 -3.01 21.90
C GLU A 167 8.32 -2.09 20.96
N SER A 168 8.06 -2.58 19.76
CA SER A 168 7.32 -1.87 18.72
C SER A 168 5.80 -2.12 18.74
N ALA A 169 5.29 -2.96 19.64
CA ALA A 169 3.85 -3.29 19.69
C ALA A 169 3.00 -2.07 20.06
N GLY A 170 3.32 -1.37 21.16
CA GLY A 170 2.55 -0.20 21.62
C GLY A 170 2.52 0.92 20.57
N PHE A 171 3.59 1.00 19.79
CA PHE A 171 3.70 1.87 18.63
C PHE A 171 2.70 1.50 17.52
N ARG A 172 2.67 0.24 17.08
CA ARG A 172 1.68 -0.19 16.09
C ARG A 172 0.24 -0.07 16.61
N MET A 173 0.01 -0.27 17.91
CA MET A 173 -1.28 0.00 18.55
C MET A 173 -1.69 1.48 18.40
N THR A 174 -0.79 2.44 18.63
CA THR A 174 -1.09 3.88 18.39
C THR A 174 -1.40 4.18 16.92
N ALA A 175 -0.72 3.52 15.98
CA ALA A 175 -1.02 3.67 14.55
C ALA A 175 -2.42 3.10 14.22
N GLY A 176 -2.76 1.95 14.80
CA GLY A 176 -4.11 1.37 14.74
C GLY A 176 -5.17 2.30 15.31
N GLU A 177 -4.96 2.88 16.49
CA GLU A 177 -5.89 3.84 17.10
C GLU A 177 -6.09 5.07 16.22
N THR A 178 -5.00 5.55 15.60
CA THR A 178 -5.07 6.67 14.66
C THR A 178 -5.92 6.31 13.44
N LEU A 179 -5.73 5.12 12.86
CA LEU A 179 -6.55 4.64 11.75
C LEU A 179 -8.03 4.51 12.14
N GLY A 180 -8.32 3.87 13.28
CA GLY A 180 -9.68 3.70 13.79
C GLY A 180 -10.37 5.04 14.08
N TYR A 181 -9.65 5.98 14.68
CA TYR A 181 -10.11 7.35 14.91
C TYR A 181 -10.49 8.04 13.60
N TRP A 182 -9.62 8.00 12.58
CA TRP A 182 -9.91 8.66 11.31
C TRP A 182 -11.03 7.99 10.52
N HIS A 183 -11.17 6.67 10.59
CA HIS A 183 -12.34 5.99 10.05
C HIS A 183 -13.65 6.51 10.69
N GLN A 184 -13.66 6.68 12.01
CA GLN A 184 -14.80 7.28 12.70
C GLN A 184 -15.05 8.72 12.28
N ARG A 185 -14.00 9.57 12.26
CA ARG A 185 -14.13 10.98 11.87
C ARG A 185 -14.61 11.16 10.43
N ILE A 186 -14.13 10.33 9.50
CA ILE A 186 -14.61 10.31 8.12
C ILE A 186 -16.13 10.06 8.08
N ARG A 187 -16.63 9.04 8.81
CA ARG A 187 -18.07 8.73 8.87
C ARG A 187 -18.88 9.87 9.50
N GLU A 188 -18.35 10.53 10.53
CA GLU A 188 -19.01 11.65 11.18
C GLU A 188 -19.13 12.87 10.25
N GLU A 189 -18.12 13.15 9.43
CA GLU A 189 -18.13 14.28 8.49
C GLU A 189 -18.86 13.99 7.17
N LYS A 190 -18.79 12.76 6.66
CA LYS A 190 -19.27 12.37 5.33
C LYS A 190 -20.54 11.52 5.34
N GLY A 191 -20.95 11.04 6.51
CA GLY A 191 -22.08 10.14 6.69
C GLY A 191 -21.68 8.66 6.77
N ASN A 192 -22.58 7.85 7.34
CA ASN A 192 -22.30 6.45 7.67
C ASN A 192 -22.12 5.53 6.45
N ASP A 193 -22.64 5.93 5.29
CA ASP A 193 -22.58 5.16 4.05
C ASP A 193 -21.45 5.60 3.10
N ILE A 194 -20.53 6.48 3.54
CA ILE A 194 -19.35 6.82 2.74
C ILE A 194 -18.45 5.58 2.55
N ALA A 195 -17.97 5.34 1.33
CA ALA A 195 -17.05 4.25 1.05
C ALA A 195 -15.65 4.60 1.57
N VAL A 196 -15.13 3.79 2.48
CA VAL A 196 -13.77 3.89 3.01
C VAL A 196 -13.02 2.58 2.80
N VAL A 197 -11.82 2.66 2.23
CA VAL A 197 -10.84 1.57 2.14
C VAL A 197 -9.56 2.00 2.85
N ALA A 198 -9.00 1.12 3.67
CA ALA A 198 -7.67 1.29 4.23
C ALA A 198 -6.81 0.10 3.82
N PHE A 199 -5.66 0.38 3.22
CA PHE A 199 -4.69 -0.65 2.88
C PHE A 199 -3.30 -0.17 3.25
N GLY A 200 -2.35 -1.08 3.32
CA GLY A 200 -1.01 -0.71 3.73
C GLY A 200 -0.15 -1.87 4.20
N ASP A 201 1.12 -1.55 4.47
CA ASP A 201 2.01 -2.38 5.25
C ASP A 201 1.79 -2.05 6.73
N PHE A 202 0.99 -2.89 7.39
CA PHE A 202 0.64 -2.74 8.79
C PHE A 202 1.73 -3.23 9.74
N ASN A 203 2.80 -3.89 9.25
CA ASN A 203 3.85 -4.50 10.07
C ASN A 203 3.32 -5.38 11.22
N ASP A 204 2.07 -5.83 11.11
CA ASP A 204 1.36 -6.74 11.99
C ASP A 204 0.47 -7.65 11.17
N ASP A 205 0.20 -8.84 11.70
CA ASP A 205 -0.68 -9.84 11.11
C ASP A 205 -2.14 -9.50 11.45
N PRO A 206 -3.13 -9.98 10.66
CA PRO A 206 -4.54 -9.61 10.84
C PRO A 206 -5.14 -9.98 12.20
N SER A 207 -4.52 -10.87 12.97
CA SER A 207 -4.95 -11.26 14.32
C SER A 207 -4.34 -10.41 15.43
N ASP A 208 -3.33 -9.58 15.14
CA ASP A 208 -2.64 -8.81 16.16
C ASP A 208 -3.52 -7.70 16.73
N ALA A 209 -3.22 -7.32 17.99
CA ALA A 209 -4.03 -6.38 18.74
C ALA A 209 -4.18 -5.01 18.05
N SER A 210 -3.13 -4.55 17.37
CA SER A 210 -3.11 -3.27 16.63
C SER A 210 -4.17 -3.23 15.52
N LEU A 211 -4.40 -4.34 14.83
CA LEU A 211 -5.45 -4.51 13.82
C LEU A 211 -6.80 -4.78 14.46
N ARG A 212 -6.87 -5.79 15.33
CA ARG A 212 -8.13 -6.30 15.86
C ARG A 212 -8.84 -5.29 16.75
N TYR A 213 -8.10 -4.66 17.67
CA TYR A 213 -8.68 -3.81 18.70
C TYR A 213 -8.49 -2.33 18.40
N HIS A 214 -7.29 -1.93 17.97
CA HIS A 214 -6.95 -0.51 17.85
C HIS A 214 -7.42 0.10 16.53
N ALA A 215 -7.21 -0.58 15.40
CA ALA A 215 -7.82 -0.21 14.12
C ALA A 215 -9.31 -0.62 14.00
N ASN A 216 -9.85 -1.30 15.03
CA ASN A 216 -11.21 -1.83 15.07
C ASN A 216 -11.57 -2.60 13.78
N SER A 217 -10.82 -3.66 13.51
CA SER A 217 -11.03 -4.52 12.34
C SER A 217 -11.33 -5.96 12.74
N THR A 218 -12.17 -6.63 11.95
CA THR A 218 -12.58 -8.01 12.21
C THR A 218 -12.72 -8.80 10.92
N ARG A 219 -12.65 -10.13 11.03
CA ARG A 219 -12.99 -11.08 9.95
C ARG A 219 -14.47 -11.46 9.95
N GLU A 220 -15.19 -11.10 11.01
CA GLU A 220 -16.58 -11.51 11.20
C GLU A 220 -17.48 -10.50 10.49
N ARG A 221 -18.05 -10.92 9.36
CA ARG A 221 -18.85 -10.07 8.48
C ARG A 221 -20.06 -9.48 9.22
N ASP A 222 -20.78 -10.32 9.94
CA ASP A 222 -22.01 -9.95 10.66
C ASP A 222 -21.76 -8.86 11.73
N ASP A 223 -20.58 -8.88 12.35
CA ASP A 223 -20.17 -7.84 13.31
C ASP A 223 -20.05 -6.48 12.61
N VAL A 224 -19.45 -6.44 11.42
CA VAL A 224 -19.28 -5.21 10.62
C VAL A 224 -20.63 -4.69 10.14
N GLU A 225 -21.51 -5.56 9.65
CA GLU A 225 -22.81 -5.17 9.10
C GLU A 225 -23.79 -4.65 10.17
N SER A 226 -23.72 -5.20 11.38
CA SER A 226 -24.60 -4.82 12.50
C SER A 226 -24.08 -3.65 13.35
N SER A 227 -22.78 -3.34 13.25
CA SER A 227 -22.16 -2.30 14.08
C SER A 227 -22.61 -0.88 13.73
N GLN A 228 -22.79 -0.08 14.78
CA GLN A 228 -22.99 1.37 14.68
C GLN A 228 -21.66 2.15 14.67
N SER A 229 -20.62 1.56 15.24
CA SER A 229 -19.28 2.12 15.30
C SER A 229 -18.54 1.94 13.97
N ALA A 230 -17.52 2.76 13.74
CA ALA A 230 -16.67 2.65 12.57
C ALA A 230 -15.80 1.38 12.70
N MET A 231 -16.20 0.29 12.05
CA MET A 231 -15.50 -0.99 12.07
C MET A 231 -15.14 -1.43 10.66
N PHE A 232 -13.93 -1.92 10.49
CA PHE A 232 -13.46 -2.45 9.22
C PHE A 232 -13.69 -3.96 9.13
N TYR A 233 -14.11 -4.42 7.94
CA TYR A 233 -13.96 -5.80 7.53
C TYR A 233 -12.56 -6.02 6.95
N ASN A 234 -11.82 -6.99 7.48
CA ASN A 234 -10.47 -7.28 7.05
C ASN A 234 -10.47 -8.38 5.97
N LEU A 235 -10.24 -8.01 4.71
CA LEU A 235 -10.27 -8.94 3.57
C LEU A 235 -9.08 -9.89 3.55
N THR A 236 -8.03 -9.61 4.33
CA THR A 236 -6.80 -10.40 4.43
C THR A 236 -7.04 -11.86 4.79
N TRP A 237 -8.11 -12.12 5.55
CA TRP A 237 -8.50 -13.48 5.90
C TRP A 237 -8.83 -14.36 4.69
N ASN A 238 -9.11 -13.76 3.52
CA ASN A 238 -9.35 -14.47 2.26
C ASN A 238 -8.05 -14.91 1.56
N TYR A 239 -6.88 -14.36 1.92
CA TYR A 239 -5.61 -14.60 1.24
C TYR A 239 -4.43 -14.86 2.18
N LEU A 240 -4.67 -15.45 3.35
CA LEU A 240 -3.60 -15.89 4.29
C LEU A 240 -2.62 -16.90 3.68
N ARG A 241 -3.07 -17.64 2.66
CA ARG A 241 -2.22 -18.50 1.84
C ARG A 241 -2.74 -18.54 0.41
N GLN A 242 -1.86 -18.74 -0.55
CA GLN A 242 -2.24 -18.77 -1.96
C GLN A 242 -1.39 -19.76 -2.74
N GLN A 243 -2.01 -20.51 -3.66
CA GLN A 243 -1.27 -21.28 -4.67
C GLN A 243 -0.78 -20.34 -5.77
N VAL A 244 0.50 -20.42 -6.11
CA VAL A 244 1.18 -19.53 -7.04
C VAL A 244 2.15 -20.33 -7.92
N VAL A 245 2.66 -19.69 -8.96
CA VAL A 245 3.75 -20.20 -9.79
C VAL A 245 4.99 -19.35 -9.49
N ASP A 246 6.13 -19.99 -9.26
CA ASP A 246 7.38 -19.28 -9.01
C ASP A 246 8.11 -18.84 -10.29
N SER A 247 9.22 -18.13 -10.12
CA SER A 247 10.01 -17.57 -11.22
C SER A 247 10.61 -18.61 -12.17
N VAL A 248 10.59 -19.89 -11.82
CA VAL A 248 11.06 -21.00 -12.67
C VAL A 248 9.91 -21.90 -13.16
N GLY A 249 8.66 -21.48 -12.95
CA GLY A 249 7.48 -22.18 -13.46
C GLY A 249 6.96 -23.32 -12.58
N THR A 250 7.41 -23.40 -11.32
CA THR A 250 6.97 -24.45 -10.39
C THR A 250 5.81 -23.96 -9.53
N ALA A 251 4.77 -24.79 -9.42
CA ALA A 251 3.64 -24.52 -8.53
C ALA A 251 4.07 -24.65 -7.06
N ARG A 252 3.69 -23.66 -6.23
CA ARG A 252 3.94 -23.68 -4.78
C ARG A 252 2.89 -22.88 -4.02
N THR A 253 2.86 -23.07 -2.71
CA THR A 253 2.02 -22.27 -1.80
C THR A 253 2.88 -21.19 -1.14
N ILE A 254 2.36 -19.97 -1.10
CA ILE A 254 2.85 -18.88 -0.24
C ILE A 254 1.91 -18.68 0.95
N TYR A 255 2.43 -18.11 2.04
CA TYR A 255 1.78 -17.99 3.35
C TYR A 255 1.90 -16.57 3.93
N GLY A 256 2.33 -15.61 3.11
CA GLY A 256 2.71 -14.27 3.55
C GLY A 256 2.83 -13.31 2.39
N THR A 257 2.74 -12.02 2.68
CA THR A 257 3.06 -10.93 1.76
C THR A 257 4.53 -10.53 1.89
N LEU A 258 5.15 -10.78 3.05
CA LEU A 258 6.58 -10.57 3.33
C LEU A 258 7.17 -11.81 4.03
N TYR A 259 8.44 -12.09 3.77
CA TYR A 259 9.21 -13.17 4.38
C TYR A 259 10.48 -12.63 5.05
N PHE A 260 10.67 -12.93 6.33
CA PHE A 260 11.85 -12.53 7.08
C PHE A 260 12.44 -13.73 7.82
N ASN A 261 13.72 -14.02 7.60
CA ASN A 261 14.42 -15.18 8.18
C ASN A 261 13.71 -16.54 7.95
N GLY A 262 12.96 -16.68 6.87
CA GLY A 262 12.20 -17.89 6.55
C GLY A 262 10.74 -17.86 7.00
N ASP A 263 10.37 -16.92 7.89
CA ASP A 263 9.02 -16.81 8.42
C ASP A 263 8.16 -15.88 7.55
N ALA A 264 7.00 -16.38 7.17
CA ALA A 264 5.99 -15.64 6.42
C ALA A 264 5.15 -14.77 7.36
N ASN A 265 4.91 -13.52 6.97
CA ASN A 265 3.98 -12.62 7.64
C ASN A 265 3.01 -12.02 6.63
N ILE A 266 1.80 -11.68 7.05
CA ILE A 266 0.80 -10.99 6.22
C ILE A 266 0.66 -9.55 6.71
N PHE A 267 1.63 -8.71 6.32
CA PHE A 267 1.65 -7.30 6.73
C PHE A 267 0.90 -6.40 5.76
N ASP A 268 0.85 -6.76 4.48
CA ASP A 268 0.16 -6.01 3.45
C ASP A 268 -1.31 -6.43 3.46
N GLN A 269 -2.19 -5.56 3.96
CA GLN A 269 -3.59 -5.90 4.24
C GLN A 269 -4.55 -4.91 3.57
N ILE A 270 -5.79 -5.35 3.34
CA ILE A 270 -6.88 -4.53 2.81
C ILE A 270 -8.08 -4.61 3.76
N LEU A 271 -8.49 -3.44 4.27
CA LEU A 271 -9.58 -3.22 5.20
C LEU A 271 -10.67 -2.40 4.51
N VAL A 272 -11.93 -2.82 4.60
CA VAL A 272 -13.06 -2.13 3.95
C VAL A 272 -14.15 -1.78 4.95
N SER A 273 -14.73 -0.60 4.77
CA SER A 273 -15.88 -0.15 5.56
C SER A 273 -17.13 -0.99 5.29
N ARG A 274 -18.07 -0.93 6.23
CA ARG A 274 -19.41 -1.54 6.11
C ARG A 274 -20.10 -1.19 4.78
N SER A 275 -20.01 0.05 4.32
CA SER A 275 -20.72 0.53 3.13
C SER A 275 -20.17 -0.02 1.81
N LEU A 276 -18.90 -0.42 1.78
CA LEU A 276 -18.31 -1.21 0.69
C LEU A 276 -18.73 -2.67 0.77
N LEU A 277 -18.85 -3.22 1.98
CA LEU A 277 -19.27 -4.60 2.20
C LEU A 277 -20.75 -4.85 1.84
N THR A 278 -21.63 -3.90 2.16
CA THR A 278 -23.08 -4.02 1.95
C THR A 278 -23.56 -3.42 0.63
N GLY A 279 -22.72 -2.65 -0.07
CA GLY A 279 -23.13 -1.92 -1.26
C GLY A 279 -23.83 -0.58 -0.99
N SER A 280 -24.03 -0.18 0.27
CA SER A 280 -24.84 1.00 0.61
C SER A 280 -24.22 2.33 0.15
N SER A 281 -22.90 2.36 -0.09
CA SER A 281 -22.21 3.51 -0.68
C SER A 281 -22.45 3.69 -2.19
N GLY A 282 -23.12 2.72 -2.83
CA GLY A 282 -23.14 2.57 -4.28
C GLY A 282 -21.89 1.86 -4.84
N PHE A 283 -20.92 1.55 -3.98
CA PHE A 283 -19.84 0.61 -4.27
C PHE A 283 -20.03 -0.68 -3.47
N ALA A 284 -19.77 -1.82 -4.10
CA ALA A 284 -19.72 -3.13 -3.45
C ALA A 284 -18.33 -3.76 -3.65
N VAL A 285 -17.72 -4.27 -2.60
CA VAL A 285 -16.48 -5.06 -2.72
C VAL A 285 -16.79 -6.47 -3.19
N ARG A 286 -15.95 -6.99 -4.09
CA ARG A 286 -15.94 -8.39 -4.51
C ARG A 286 -14.95 -9.15 -3.64
N GLU A 287 -15.40 -9.57 -2.45
CA GLU A 287 -14.57 -10.16 -1.40
C GLU A 287 -13.69 -11.33 -1.91
N GLU A 288 -14.21 -12.11 -2.84
CA GLU A 288 -13.55 -13.27 -3.46
C GLU A 288 -12.37 -12.90 -4.36
N THR A 289 -12.27 -11.63 -4.75
CA THR A 289 -11.20 -11.12 -5.61
C THR A 289 -10.00 -10.62 -4.81
N ALA A 290 -10.14 -10.51 -3.49
CA ALA A 290 -9.07 -10.09 -2.61
C ALA A 290 -7.94 -11.13 -2.60
N LYS A 291 -6.72 -10.73 -2.98
CA LYS A 291 -5.61 -11.67 -3.20
C LYS A 291 -4.24 -11.03 -3.06
N ILE A 292 -3.22 -11.89 -2.96
CA ILE A 292 -1.82 -11.54 -3.17
C ILE A 292 -1.55 -11.58 -4.68
N GLU A 293 -1.02 -10.49 -5.24
CA GLU A 293 -0.61 -10.40 -6.65
C GLU A 293 0.79 -11.00 -6.84
N ALA A 294 0.87 -12.32 -6.69
CA ALA A 294 2.10 -13.10 -6.82
C ALA A 294 2.43 -13.40 -8.30
N ILE A 295 2.87 -12.38 -9.03
CA ILE A 295 3.32 -12.50 -10.43
C ILE A 295 4.55 -13.41 -10.48
N ALA A 296 4.55 -14.42 -11.36
CA ALA A 296 5.56 -15.48 -11.34
C ALA A 296 7.02 -14.96 -11.33
N ALA A 297 7.31 -13.92 -12.11
CA ALA A 297 8.64 -13.32 -12.18
C ALA A 297 9.18 -12.84 -10.82
N MET A 298 8.31 -12.39 -9.90
CA MET A 298 8.71 -11.90 -8.59
C MET A 298 8.62 -12.94 -7.48
N VAL A 299 8.21 -14.18 -7.75
CA VAL A 299 8.08 -15.22 -6.71
C VAL A 299 9.37 -16.04 -6.67
N SER A 300 10.08 -16.04 -5.54
CA SER A 300 11.30 -16.82 -5.37
C SER A 300 11.03 -18.31 -5.51
N HIS A 301 12.00 -19.05 -6.06
CA HIS A 301 11.99 -20.51 -6.06
C HIS A 301 12.31 -21.09 -4.66
N SER A 302 13.01 -20.34 -3.81
CA SER A 302 13.38 -20.78 -2.47
C SER A 302 12.16 -20.82 -1.54
N LYS A 303 11.90 -21.94 -0.88
CA LYS A 303 10.71 -22.09 0.00
C LYS A 303 10.72 -21.17 1.22
N ASN A 304 11.91 -20.73 1.64
CA ASN A 304 12.12 -19.82 2.77
C ASN A 304 11.99 -18.35 2.37
N GLU A 305 11.76 -18.09 1.09
CA GLU A 305 11.56 -16.76 0.53
C GLU A 305 10.18 -16.68 -0.13
N GLY A 306 9.62 -15.48 -0.13
CA GLY A 306 8.40 -15.16 -0.87
C GLY A 306 8.76 -14.34 -2.10
N PRO A 307 8.66 -13.01 -2.03
CA PRO A 307 8.99 -12.16 -3.17
C PRO A 307 10.51 -12.05 -3.35
N ILE A 308 10.95 -11.91 -4.60
CA ILE A 308 12.35 -11.66 -4.94
C ILE A 308 12.65 -10.19 -4.65
N ARG A 309 13.30 -9.97 -3.51
CA ARG A 309 13.76 -8.66 -3.05
C ARG A 309 14.63 -7.95 -4.10
N PHE A 310 14.39 -6.65 -4.33
CA PHE A 310 15.30 -5.82 -5.13
C PHE A 310 16.51 -5.38 -4.29
N GLY A 311 16.24 -4.91 -3.07
CA GLY A 311 17.27 -4.47 -2.12
C GLY A 311 17.59 -2.99 -2.21
N LEU A 312 17.63 -2.31 -1.06
CA LEU A 312 18.80 -1.58 -0.56
C LEU A 312 18.53 -1.09 0.88
N SER A 313 19.18 -1.70 1.88
CA SER A 313 18.94 -1.33 3.28
C SER A 313 20.10 -0.59 3.98
N LYS A 314 21.37 -0.74 3.54
CA LYS A 314 22.54 0.12 3.85
C LYS A 314 23.72 -0.22 2.92
N GLY A 315 24.54 0.76 2.53
CA GLY A 315 25.90 0.52 2.01
C GLY A 315 26.01 0.39 0.49
N ASP A 316 26.88 -0.51 0.05
CA ASP A 316 27.32 -0.66 -1.35
C ASP A 316 26.22 -1.26 -2.24
N ALA A 317 25.55 -0.42 -3.03
CA ALA A 317 24.45 -0.84 -3.89
C ALA A 317 24.83 -1.93 -4.89
N VAL A 318 26.09 -1.98 -5.35
CA VAL A 318 26.57 -3.03 -6.26
C VAL A 318 26.48 -4.42 -5.62
N LYS A 319 26.59 -4.51 -4.29
CA LYS A 319 26.52 -5.78 -3.55
C LYS A 319 25.12 -6.12 -3.05
N ASN A 320 24.33 -5.08 -2.77
CA ASN A 320 23.10 -5.21 -2.02
C ASN A 320 21.84 -5.16 -2.90
N VAL A 321 22.00 -4.81 -4.17
CA VAL A 321 20.93 -4.84 -5.16
C VAL A 321 20.92 -6.15 -5.93
N ASN A 322 19.75 -6.76 -6.02
CA ASN A 322 19.44 -7.84 -6.93
C ASN A 322 18.76 -7.26 -8.18
N LEU A 323 19.48 -7.25 -9.31
CA LEU A 323 18.95 -6.74 -10.58
C LEU A 323 17.75 -7.54 -11.12
N GLY A 324 17.55 -8.77 -10.66
CA GLY A 324 16.38 -9.59 -10.95
C GLY A 324 15.26 -9.50 -9.91
N GLY A 325 15.40 -8.65 -8.90
CA GLY A 325 14.40 -8.46 -7.85
C GLY A 325 13.40 -7.34 -8.14
N PHE A 326 12.43 -7.18 -7.24
CA PHE A 326 11.28 -6.29 -7.40
C PHE A 326 10.99 -5.52 -6.10
N SER A 327 10.65 -6.24 -5.03
CA SER A 327 10.36 -5.75 -3.68
C SER A 327 10.47 -6.94 -2.72
N ASP A 328 10.73 -6.72 -1.44
CA ASP A 328 10.60 -7.72 -0.37
C ASP A 328 9.15 -7.93 0.10
N HIS A 329 8.18 -7.24 -0.52
CA HIS A 329 6.75 -7.44 -0.35
C HIS A 329 6.06 -7.86 -1.66
N PHE A 330 5.03 -8.69 -1.58
CA PHE A 330 4.05 -8.88 -2.64
C PHE A 330 2.98 -7.77 -2.62
N PRO A 331 2.50 -7.28 -3.78
CA PRO A 331 1.31 -6.44 -3.81
C PRO A 331 0.06 -7.23 -3.39
N VAL A 332 -0.93 -6.51 -2.87
CA VAL A 332 -2.28 -7.05 -2.62
C VAL A 332 -3.31 -6.24 -3.40
N SER A 333 -4.38 -6.88 -3.86
CA SER A 333 -5.44 -6.22 -4.61
C SER A 333 -6.83 -6.74 -4.27
N VAL A 334 -7.84 -5.95 -4.59
CA VAL A 334 -9.26 -6.32 -4.57
C VAL A 334 -10.01 -5.53 -5.64
N ILE A 335 -11.11 -6.10 -6.15
CA ILE A 335 -12.03 -5.41 -7.06
C ILE A 335 -13.22 -4.87 -6.28
N ILE A 336 -13.60 -3.63 -6.58
CA ILE A 336 -14.89 -3.05 -6.19
C ILE A 336 -15.74 -2.78 -7.44
N GLU A 337 -17.05 -2.87 -7.28
CA GLU A 337 -18.05 -2.60 -8.31
C GLU A 337 -18.85 -1.36 -7.94
N GLU A 338 -18.97 -0.43 -8.88
CA GLU A 338 -19.88 0.70 -8.77
C GLU A 338 -21.21 0.36 -9.44
N ALA A 339 -22.29 0.51 -8.68
CA ALA A 339 -23.66 0.39 -9.19
C ALA A 339 -23.90 1.46 -10.26
N ASP A 340 -24.54 1.07 -11.37
CA ASP A 340 -24.89 2.03 -12.42
C ASP A 340 -25.77 3.15 -11.81
N ALA A 341 -25.63 4.38 -12.30
CA ALA A 341 -26.54 5.44 -11.89
C ALA A 341 -27.97 5.01 -12.26
N ILE A 342 -28.91 5.10 -11.31
CA ILE A 342 -30.33 4.95 -11.65
C ILE A 342 -30.66 6.20 -12.48
N VAL A 343 -30.72 6.04 -13.80
CA VAL A 343 -31.12 7.10 -14.75
C VAL A 343 -32.59 7.41 -14.59
#